data_AF-A0A8W8JAR8-F1
#
_entry.id   AF-A0A8W8JAR8-F1
#
_cell.length_a   1.000
_cell.length_b   1.000
_cell.length_c   1.000
_cell.angle_alpha   90.00
_cell.angle_beta   90.00
_cell.angle_gamma   90.00
#
_symmetry.space_group_name_H-M   'P 1'
#
loop_
_entity.id
_entity.type
_entity.pdbx_description
1 polymer ?
#
loop_
_entity_poly.entity_id
_entity_poly.type
_entity_poly.pdbx_seq_one_letter_code
_entity_poly.pdbx_strand_id
1 'polypeptide(L)'
;MECVCYRDVQSCPKSEEEWKEASRLNCQKNDEYHCVRDALKTKLICVCTPNIPIVGKVCAEYNIYGEVLQRRGDAYCSSCPDVYNSTDIWKCNSIDVIYHLKTK
;
A
#
# COMPACT_ATOMS: atom_id res chain seq x y z
N MET A 1 1.80 -6.54 -23.59
CA MET A 1 2.49 -6.61 -22.28
C MET A 1 1.65 -5.77 -21.34
N GLU A 2 0.80 -6.42 -20.55
CA GLU A 2 -0.18 -5.74 -19.70
C GLU A 2 0.47 -5.37 -18.37
N CYS A 3 0.38 -4.09 -18.00
CA CYS A 3 0.77 -3.60 -16.69
C CYS A 3 -0.37 -3.93 -15.73
N VAL A 4 -0.26 -5.03 -14.98
CA VAL A 4 -1.34 -5.47 -14.09
C VAL A 4 -0.83 -5.47 -12.66
N CYS A 5 -0.91 -4.33 -11.98
CA CYS A 5 -0.64 -4.32 -10.57
C CYS A 5 -1.79 -4.83 -9.72
N TYR A 6 -3.06 -4.81 -10.16
CA TYR A 6 -4.14 -5.32 -9.33
C TYR A 6 -3.99 -6.83 -9.09
N ARG A 7 -3.39 -7.18 -7.96
CA ARG A 7 -3.12 -8.55 -7.57
C ARG A 7 -3.07 -8.65 -6.05
N ASP A 8 -3.68 -9.70 -5.52
CA ASP A 8 -3.51 -10.13 -4.14
C ASP A 8 -2.07 -10.63 -3.96
N VAL A 9 -1.32 -10.04 -3.03
CA VAL A 9 0.09 -10.40 -2.75
C VAL A 9 0.25 -10.97 -1.35
N GLN A 10 1.24 -11.83 -1.16
CA GLN A 10 1.55 -12.40 0.15
C GLN A 10 2.37 -11.44 1.03
N SER A 11 3.14 -10.55 0.41
CA SER A 11 3.99 -9.58 1.09
C SER A 11 4.23 -8.35 0.24
N CYS A 12 4.43 -7.22 0.91
CA CYS A 12 4.90 -5.98 0.28
C CYS A 12 6.43 -5.89 0.31
N PRO A 13 7.03 -5.13 -0.62
CA PRO A 13 8.43 -4.75 -0.55
C PRO A 13 8.77 -4.08 0.79
N LYS A 14 9.95 -4.38 1.34
CA LYS A 14 10.39 -3.93 2.67
C LYS A 14 11.58 -2.99 2.64
N SER A 15 12.19 -2.79 1.46
CA SER A 15 13.26 -1.82 1.26
C SER A 15 12.93 -0.87 0.11
N GLU A 16 13.66 0.24 0.06
CA GLU A 16 13.57 1.21 -1.03
C GLU A 16 13.92 0.57 -2.37
N GLU A 17 14.92 -0.32 -2.38
CA GLU A 17 15.35 -1.04 -3.57
C GLU A 17 14.26 -1.97 -4.10
N GLU A 18 13.67 -2.81 -3.23
CA GLU A 18 12.58 -3.70 -3.60
C GLU A 18 11.35 -2.92 -4.09
N TRP A 19 11.07 -1.76 -3.47
CA TRP A 19 9.96 -0.89 -3.87
C TRP A 19 10.18 -0.27 -5.26
N LYS A 20 11.39 0.25 -5.51
CA LYS A 20 11.76 0.81 -6.83
C LYS A 20 11.72 -0.27 -7.91
N GLU A 21 12.19 -1.47 -7.60
CA GLU A 21 12.13 -2.60 -8.52
C GLU A 21 10.68 -2.98 -8.82
N ALA A 22 9.84 -3.13 -7.80
CA ALA A 22 8.42 -3.42 -7.96
C ALA A 22 7.69 -2.33 -8.76
N SER A 23 8.00 -1.05 -8.53
CA SER A 23 7.43 0.06 -9.30
C SER A 23 7.77 -0.05 -10.79
N ARG A 24 9.05 -0.26 -11.10
CA ARG A 24 9.54 -0.36 -12.48
C ARG A 24 8.94 -1.54 -13.25
N LEU A 25 8.73 -2.66 -12.56
CA LEU A 25 8.25 -3.89 -13.19
C LEU A 25 6.74 -3.87 -13.43
N ASN A 26 5.97 -3.15 -12.61
CA ASN A 26 4.53 -3.34 -12.59
C ASN A 26 3.69 -2.12 -12.99
N CYS A 27 4.22 -0.88 -12.98
CA CYS A 27 3.46 0.34 -13.31
C CYS A 27 3.92 1.09 -14.57
N GLN A 28 2.97 1.82 -15.20
CA GLN A 28 3.21 2.69 -16.34
C GLN A 28 3.55 4.12 -15.92
N LYS A 29 3.94 4.96 -16.89
CA LYS A 29 4.55 6.29 -16.71
C LYS A 29 3.73 7.34 -15.93
N ASN A 30 2.49 7.05 -15.54
CA ASN A 30 1.58 7.98 -14.85
C ASN A 30 1.00 7.45 -13.54
N ASP A 31 1.15 6.15 -13.27
CA ASP A 31 0.69 5.55 -12.03
C ASP A 31 1.88 5.14 -11.18
N GLU A 32 1.72 5.22 -9.88
CA GLU A 32 2.74 4.83 -8.94
C GLU A 32 2.37 3.49 -8.30
N TYR A 33 3.40 2.69 -8.03
CA TYR A 33 3.23 1.42 -7.35
C TYR A 33 2.87 1.62 -5.89
N HIS A 34 1.88 0.86 -5.46
CA HIS A 34 1.46 0.78 -4.07
C HIS A 34 1.26 -0.67 -3.68
N CYS A 35 1.69 -1.01 -2.47
CA CYS A 35 1.34 -2.26 -1.81
C CYS A 35 0.75 -1.93 -0.45
N VAL A 36 -0.56 -2.16 -0.30
CA VAL A 36 -1.34 -1.75 0.86
C VAL A 36 -2.34 -2.82 1.24
N ARG A 37 -2.93 -2.74 2.43
CA ARG A 37 -4.06 -3.60 2.79
C ARG A 37 -5.33 -3.17 2.05
N ASP A 38 -6.20 -4.12 1.80
CA ASP A 38 -7.56 -3.82 1.37
C ASP A 38 -8.38 -3.20 2.51
N ALA A 39 -9.46 -2.50 2.16
CA ALA A 39 -10.37 -1.88 3.15
C ALA A 39 -11.00 -2.90 4.12
N LEU A 40 -11.11 -4.18 3.73
CA LEU A 40 -11.61 -5.26 4.61
C LEU A 40 -10.53 -5.86 5.51
N LYS A 41 -9.26 -5.49 5.33
CA LYS A 41 -8.09 -5.94 6.12
C LYS A 41 -7.86 -7.46 6.03
N THR A 42 -8.33 -8.06 4.95
CA THR A 42 -8.23 -9.51 4.70
C THR A 42 -7.01 -9.86 3.86
N LYS A 43 -6.49 -8.91 3.08
CA LYS A 43 -5.43 -9.16 2.11
C LYS A 43 -4.57 -7.94 1.84
N LEU A 44 -3.41 -8.20 1.25
CA LEU A 44 -2.54 -7.17 0.69
C LEU A 44 -2.79 -7.09 -0.81
N ILE A 45 -2.84 -5.88 -1.30
CA ILE A 45 -3.10 -5.55 -2.69
C ILE A 45 -1.92 -4.75 -3.20
N CYS A 46 -1.34 -5.25 -4.27
CA CYS A 46 -0.52 -4.46 -5.16
C CYS A 46 -1.47 -3.66 -6.09
N VAL A 47 -1.17 -2.39 -6.37
CA VAL A 47 -1.97 -1.57 -7.29
C VAL A 47 -1.11 -0.45 -7.91
N CYS A 48 -1.42 -0.09 -9.16
CA CYS A 48 -0.91 1.11 -9.82
C CYS A 48 -2.01 2.15 -9.77
N THR A 49 -1.74 3.29 -9.16
CA THR A 49 -2.73 4.37 -9.01
C THR A 49 -1.99 5.68 -8.74
N PRO A 50 -2.61 6.85 -8.95
CA PRO A 50 -1.96 8.12 -8.65
C PRO A 50 -1.47 8.22 -7.21
N ASN A 51 -0.30 8.83 -7.02
CA ASN A 51 0.22 9.16 -5.70
C ASN A 51 -0.69 10.21 -5.03
N ILE A 52 -1.01 9.97 -3.76
CA ILE A 52 -1.83 10.89 -2.96
C ILE A 52 -1.15 11.21 -1.62
N PRO A 53 -1.39 12.41 -1.06
CA PRO A 53 -1.00 12.67 0.32
C PRO A 53 -1.92 11.92 1.30
N ILE A 54 -1.32 11.20 2.23
CA ILE A 54 -2.00 10.56 3.35
C ILE A 54 -1.80 11.42 4.60
N VAL A 55 -2.90 11.86 5.21
CA VAL A 55 -2.91 12.81 6.32
C VAL A 55 -3.53 12.17 7.57
N GLY A 56 -2.92 12.44 8.73
CA GLY A 56 -3.46 12.11 10.05
C GLY A 56 -2.78 10.95 10.76
N LYS A 57 -1.51 10.64 10.43
CA LYS A 57 -0.75 9.54 11.04
C LYS A 57 -1.47 8.18 10.97
N VAL A 58 -2.07 7.92 9.80
CA VAL A 58 -2.81 6.71 9.48
C VAL A 58 -2.19 5.98 8.30
N CYS A 59 -2.43 4.67 8.19
CA CYS A 59 -1.93 3.92 7.04
C CYS A 59 -2.82 4.19 5.82
N ALA A 60 -2.28 4.03 4.62
CA ALA A 60 -3.08 3.96 3.41
C ALA A 60 -3.76 2.59 3.27
N GLU A 61 -4.92 2.55 2.61
CA GLU A 61 -5.61 1.33 2.19
C GLU A 61 -6.09 1.46 0.75
N TYR A 62 -6.34 0.33 0.11
CA TYR A 62 -7.03 0.28 -1.18
C TYR A 62 -8.47 -0.18 -0.99
N ASN A 63 -9.43 0.68 -1.33
CA ASN A 63 -10.84 0.33 -1.38
C ASN A 63 -11.16 -0.30 -2.73
N ILE A 64 -11.29 -1.63 -2.76
CA ILE A 64 -11.55 -2.39 -3.99
C ILE A 64 -12.86 -1.97 -4.65
N TYR A 65 -13.90 -1.68 -3.87
CA TYR A 65 -15.21 -1.31 -4.41
C TYR A 65 -15.24 0.10 -4.99
N GLY A 66 -14.45 1.00 -4.41
CA GLY A 66 -14.29 2.37 -4.92
C GLY A 66 -13.13 2.53 -5.90
N GLU A 67 -12.36 1.46 -6.14
CA GLU A 67 -11.11 1.44 -6.92
C GLU A 67 -10.17 2.60 -6.57
N VAL A 68 -10.05 2.89 -5.26
CA VAL A 68 -9.38 4.10 -4.79
C VAL A 68 -8.41 3.78 -3.66
N LEU A 69 -7.19 4.29 -3.80
CA LEU A 69 -6.23 4.39 -2.72
C LEU A 69 -6.64 5.57 -1.83
N GLN A 70 -6.73 5.32 -0.53
CA GLN A 70 -7.22 6.33 0.41
C GLN A 70 -6.56 6.22 1.77
N ARG A 71 -6.70 7.27 2.57
CA ARG A 71 -6.36 7.23 3.99
C ARG A 71 -7.28 6.24 4.71
N ARG A 72 -6.74 5.43 5.61
CA ARG A 72 -7.54 4.58 6.48
C ARG A 72 -7.83 5.29 7.79
N GLY A 73 -8.97 5.97 7.86
CA GLY A 73 -9.32 6.82 9.01
C GLY A 73 -9.43 6.11 10.36
N ASP A 74 -9.61 4.79 10.37
CA ASP A 74 -9.75 3.95 11.58
C ASP A 74 -8.45 3.24 11.98
N ALA A 75 -7.32 3.54 11.33
CA ALA A 75 -6.07 2.78 11.48
C ALA A 75 -4.88 3.68 11.75
N TYR A 76 -4.65 3.92 13.04
CA TYR A 76 -3.46 4.63 13.47
C TYR A 76 -2.19 3.86 13.07
N CYS A 77 -1.27 4.56 12.42
CA CYS A 77 -0.01 4.01 11.89
C CYS A 77 1.13 4.75 12.58
N SER A 78 1.55 4.25 13.75
CA SER A 78 2.53 4.94 14.59
C SER A 78 3.90 5.12 13.93
N SER A 79 4.22 4.25 12.97
CA SER A 79 5.44 4.27 12.17
C SER A 79 5.40 5.24 10.99
N CYS A 80 4.22 5.79 10.64
CA CYS A 80 4.10 6.84 9.64
C CYS A 80 4.31 8.24 10.23
N PRO A 81 4.84 9.19 9.43
CA PRO A 81 4.71 10.62 9.70
C PRO A 81 3.22 11.06 9.72
N ASP A 82 2.95 12.24 10.29
CA ASP A 82 1.59 12.81 10.30
C ASP A 82 1.04 13.05 8.89
N VAL A 83 1.93 13.36 7.93
CA VAL A 83 1.63 13.50 6.51
C VAL A 83 2.74 12.84 5.70
N TYR A 84 2.39 12.00 4.74
CA TYR A 84 3.34 11.34 3.83
C TYR A 84 2.70 11.10 2.46
N ASN A 85 3.52 10.96 1.42
CA ASN A 85 3.06 10.53 0.10
C ASN A 85 2.76 9.02 0.13
N SER A 86 1.71 8.58 -0.54
CA SER A 86 1.33 7.16 -0.52
C SER A 86 2.41 6.22 -1.09
N THR A 87 3.30 6.72 -1.95
CA THR A 87 4.50 6.00 -2.44
C THR A 87 5.57 5.76 -1.37
N ASP A 88 5.51 6.48 -0.25
CA ASP A 88 6.43 6.36 0.88
C ASP A 88 5.89 5.41 1.96
N ILE A 89 4.78 4.71 1.73
CA ILE A 89 4.16 3.81 2.71
C ILE A 89 5.12 2.70 3.18
N TRP A 90 6.10 2.30 2.37
CA TRP A 90 7.14 1.34 2.79
C TRP A 90 8.03 1.84 3.94
N LYS A 91 8.16 3.17 4.11
CA LYS A 91 8.87 3.79 5.24
C LYS A 91 8.07 3.70 6.53
N CYS A 92 6.75 3.65 6.42
CA CYS A 92 5.87 3.35 7.53
C CYS A 92 6.03 1.88 7.87
N ASN A 93 7.01 1.58 8.72
CA ASN A 93 7.47 0.25 9.10
C ASN A 93 6.31 -0.64 9.60
N SER A 94 5.58 -1.20 8.64
CA SER A 94 4.36 -1.96 8.84
C SER A 94 4.76 -3.42 8.89
N ILE A 95 5.31 -3.80 10.04
CA ILE A 95 5.23 -5.17 10.53
C ILE A 95 3.75 -5.64 10.62
N ASP A 96 2.78 -4.73 10.46
CA ASP A 96 1.38 -5.07 10.23
C ASP A 96 1.08 -5.57 8.79
N VAL A 97 2.04 -5.62 7.86
CA VAL A 97 1.89 -6.41 6.62
C VAL A 97 1.94 -7.92 6.91
N ILE A 98 2.41 -8.35 8.11
CA ILE A 98 2.76 -9.77 8.36
C ILE A 98 1.86 -10.51 9.38
N TYR A 99 1.11 -9.88 10.29
CA TYR A 99 0.27 -10.68 11.22
C TYR A 99 -1.11 -10.09 11.55
N HIS A 100 -2.14 -10.55 10.84
CA HIS A 100 -3.44 -10.92 11.45
C HIS A 100 -4.03 -12.21 10.83
N LEU A 101 -3.19 -13.13 10.36
CA LEU A 101 -3.51 -14.57 10.33
C LEU A 101 -3.18 -15.23 11.68
N LYS A 102 -3.56 -14.60 12.79
CA LYS A 102 -3.77 -15.34 14.04
C LYS A 102 -5.24 -15.70 14.10
N THR A 103 -5.59 -16.74 13.35
CA THR A 103 -6.75 -17.59 13.62
C THR A 103 -6.75 -17.94 15.10
N LYS A 104 -7.85 -17.59 15.79
CA LYS A 104 -8.32 -18.42 16.90
C LYS A 104 -8.91 -19.71 16.36
#